data_AF-D9USZ1-F1
#
_entry.id   AF-D9USZ1-F1
#
_cell.length_a   1.000
_cell.length_b   1.000
_cell.length_c   1.000
_cell.angle_alpha   90.00
_cell.angle_beta   90.00
_cell.angle_gamma   90.00
#
_symmetry.space_group_name_H-M   'P 1'
#
loop_
_entity.id
_entity.type
_entity.pdbx_description
1 polymer ?
#
loop_
_entity_poly.entity_id
_entity_poly.type
_entity_poly.pdbx_seq_one_letter_code
_entity_poly.pdbx_strand_id
1 'polypeptide(L)'
;MRNEELQAMAARLTGVDGIVAVALGGSRARGLHRPDSDYDLGLYYRGGLDTAALRALAGEGVEVSEPGGWGPWVNGGAWLTVGEDRVDWIYRDLDRVEAVWEGCREGPLRDRFPAEGTRWASTPPRTWARSPSARCSPTPRAR
;
A
#
# COMPACT_ATOMS: atom_id res chain seq x y z
N MET A 1 -8.62 8.66 -14.87
CA MET A 1 -9.04 7.25 -14.90
C MET A 1 -10.50 7.25 -14.54
N ARG A 2 -11.33 6.52 -15.28
CA ARG A 2 -12.77 6.46 -14.96
C ARG A 2 -13.01 5.49 -13.80
N ASN A 3 -14.07 5.72 -13.02
CA ASN A 3 -14.40 4.85 -11.89
C ASN A 3 -14.57 3.39 -12.32
N GLU A 4 -15.20 3.12 -13.47
CA GLU A 4 -15.37 1.77 -14.02
C GLU A 4 -14.04 1.04 -14.28
N GLU A 5 -13.03 1.78 -14.74
CA GLU A 5 -11.69 1.24 -15.01
C GLU A 5 -10.96 0.90 -13.70
N LEU A 6 -11.09 1.75 -12.68
CA LEU A 6 -10.57 1.48 -11.34
C LEU A 6 -11.23 0.24 -10.72
N GLN A 7 -12.55 0.12 -10.84
CA GLN A 7 -13.30 -1.03 -10.34
C GLN A 7 -12.91 -2.32 -11.07
N ALA A 8 -12.74 -2.26 -12.40
CA ALA A 8 -12.28 -3.41 -13.18
C ALA A 8 -10.86 -3.83 -12.79
N MET A 9 -9.96 -2.88 -12.55
CA MET A 9 -8.62 -3.16 -12.04
C MET A 9 -8.68 -3.82 -10.66
N ALA A 10 -9.45 -3.26 -9.73
CA ALA A 10 -9.61 -3.82 -8.39
C ALA A 10 -10.16 -5.26 -8.44
N ALA A 11 -11.14 -5.52 -9.30
CA ALA A 11 -11.71 -6.86 -9.48
C ALA A 11 -10.68 -7.87 -10.01
N ARG A 12 -9.83 -7.48 -10.96
CA ARG A 12 -8.74 -8.34 -11.48
C ARG A 12 -7.70 -8.62 -10.39
N LEU A 13 -7.34 -7.61 -9.60
CA LEU A 13 -6.40 -7.75 -8.50
C LEU A 13 -6.94 -8.68 -7.40
N THR A 14 -8.24 -8.62 -7.09
CA THR A 14 -8.84 -9.57 -6.13
C THR A 14 -8.83 -11.03 -6.60
N GLY A 15 -8.57 -11.28 -7.89
CA GLY A 15 -8.41 -12.64 -8.42
C GLY A 15 -6.99 -13.20 -8.33
N VAL A 16 -6.03 -12.44 -7.79
CA VAL A 16 -4.64 -12.89 -7.63
C VAL A 16 -4.49 -13.69 -6.35
N ASP A 17 -3.81 -14.84 -6.43
CA ASP A 17 -3.56 -15.70 -5.29
C ASP A 17 -2.81 -14.96 -4.17
N GLY A 18 -3.32 -15.12 -2.95
CA GLY A 18 -2.83 -14.43 -1.75
C GLY A 18 -3.53 -13.11 -1.45
N ILE A 19 -4.13 -12.43 -2.46
CA ILE A 19 -4.88 -11.19 -2.23
C ILE A 19 -6.22 -11.53 -1.56
N VAL A 20 -6.45 -10.92 -0.39
CA VAL A 20 -7.67 -11.03 0.40
C VAL A 20 -8.62 -9.87 0.11
N ALA A 21 -8.08 -8.67 -0.08
CA ALA A 21 -8.87 -7.49 -0.38
C ALA A 21 -8.05 -6.41 -1.11
N VAL A 22 -8.77 -5.54 -1.82
CA VAL A 22 -8.21 -4.33 -2.42
C VAL A 22 -8.97 -3.13 -1.88
N ALA A 23 -8.27 -2.10 -1.42
CA ALA A 23 -8.89 -0.88 -0.93
C ALA A 23 -8.28 0.36 -1.57
N LEU A 24 -9.12 1.33 -1.90
CA LEU A 24 -8.68 2.66 -2.28
C LEU A 24 -8.15 3.40 -1.04
N GLY A 25 -6.97 3.99 -1.17
CA GLY A 25 -6.30 4.78 -0.15
C GLY A 25 -6.11 6.24 -0.57
N GLY A 26 -5.15 6.89 0.10
CA GLY A 26 -4.65 8.18 -0.35
C GLY A 26 -5.60 9.36 -0.23
N SER A 27 -5.41 10.32 -1.11
CA SER A 27 -6.23 11.54 -1.18
C SER A 27 -7.63 11.25 -1.71
N ARG A 28 -7.76 10.28 -2.63
CA ARG A 28 -9.04 9.91 -3.24
C ARG A 28 -9.99 9.24 -2.27
N ALA A 29 -9.51 8.31 -1.43
CA ALA A 29 -10.32 7.71 -0.37
C ALA A 29 -10.83 8.72 0.68
N ARG A 30 -10.11 9.84 0.86
CA ARG A 30 -10.48 10.91 1.80
C ARG A 30 -11.30 12.03 1.15
N GLY A 31 -11.53 11.98 -0.16
CA GLY A 31 -12.18 13.07 -0.89
C GLY A 31 -11.34 14.36 -0.99
N LEU A 32 -10.03 14.28 -0.76
CA LEU A 32 -9.09 15.42 -0.75
C LEU A 32 -8.18 15.46 -1.99
N HIS A 33 -8.57 14.75 -3.04
CA HIS A 33 -7.76 14.61 -4.25
C HIS A 33 -7.89 15.83 -5.16
N ARG A 34 -6.82 16.11 -5.89
CA ARG A 34 -6.80 17.01 -7.04
C ARG A 34 -6.90 16.20 -8.34
N PRO A 35 -7.17 16.84 -9.49
CA PRO A 35 -7.20 16.14 -10.77
C PRO A 35 -5.91 15.36 -11.09
N ASP A 36 -4.75 15.87 -10.68
CA ASP A 36 -3.41 15.28 -10.90
C ASP A 36 -2.99 14.25 -9.83
N SER A 37 -3.88 13.96 -8.88
CA SER A 37 -3.60 13.01 -7.80
C SER A 37 -3.62 11.58 -8.32
N ASP A 38 -2.66 10.81 -7.81
CA ASP A 38 -2.55 9.37 -7.97
C ASP A 38 -3.75 8.59 -7.38
N TYR A 39 -3.81 7.32 -7.75
CA TYR A 39 -4.70 6.32 -7.16
C TYR A 39 -3.88 5.35 -6.32
N ASP A 40 -4.01 5.41 -5.00
CA ASP A 40 -3.39 4.43 -4.11
C ASP A 40 -4.31 3.21 -3.94
N LEU A 41 -3.89 2.04 -4.40
CA LEU A 41 -4.56 0.77 -4.14
C LEU A 41 -3.76 -0.05 -3.12
N GLY A 42 -4.34 -0.22 -1.92
CA GLY A 42 -3.82 -1.14 -0.91
C GLY A 42 -4.20 -2.57 -1.27
N LEU A 43 -3.21 -3.42 -1.53
CA LEU A 43 -3.37 -4.85 -1.79
C LEU A 43 -3.17 -5.60 -0.47
N TYR A 44 -4.27 -5.96 0.18
CA TYR A 44 -4.26 -6.73 1.42
C TYR A 44 -4.10 -8.19 1.08
N TYR A 45 -3.04 -8.80 1.58
CA TYR A 45 -2.71 -10.19 1.30
C TYR A 45 -2.38 -10.95 2.58
N ARG A 46 -2.46 -12.28 2.49
CA ARG A 46 -2.10 -13.19 3.57
C ARG A 46 -1.44 -14.44 2.99
N GLY A 47 -0.39 -14.93 3.66
CA GLY A 47 0.42 -16.03 3.14
C GLY A 47 1.31 -15.58 1.97
N GLY A 48 1.43 -16.43 0.95
CA GLY A 48 2.19 -16.10 -0.26
C GLY A 48 1.41 -15.16 -1.17
N LEU A 49 2.07 -14.11 -1.67
CA LEU A 49 1.53 -13.21 -2.69
C LEU A 49 2.07 -13.61 -4.07
N ASP A 50 1.18 -13.88 -5.03
CA ASP A 50 1.59 -14.19 -6.40
C ASP A 50 2.02 -12.92 -7.16
N THR A 51 3.29 -12.56 -6.97
CA THR A 51 3.90 -11.41 -7.65
C THR A 51 4.11 -11.64 -9.15
N ALA A 52 4.13 -12.89 -9.62
CA ALA A 52 4.19 -13.18 -11.05
C ALA A 52 2.87 -12.84 -11.74
N ALA A 53 1.72 -13.19 -11.13
CA ALA A 53 0.42 -12.77 -11.60
C ALA A 53 0.27 -11.23 -11.55
N LEU A 54 0.78 -10.57 -10.50
CA LEU A 54 0.80 -9.10 -10.45
C LEU A 54 1.61 -8.48 -11.59
N ARG A 55 2.80 -9.02 -11.92
CA ARG A 55 3.60 -8.57 -13.08
C ARG A 55 2.82 -8.71 -14.39
N ALA A 56 2.13 -9.85 -14.58
CA ALA A 56 1.30 -10.07 -15.75
C ALA A 56 0.14 -9.06 -15.85
N LEU A 57 -0.47 -8.69 -14.72
CA LEU A 57 -1.53 -7.67 -14.68
C LEU A 57 -1.00 -6.25 -14.88
N ALA A 58 0.19 -5.94 -14.37
CA ALA A 58 0.81 -4.62 -14.45
C ALA A 58 1.23 -4.26 -15.89
N GLY A 59 1.60 -5.27 -16.67
CA GLY A 59 2.06 -5.11 -18.04
C GLY A 59 3.59 -4.96 -18.15
N GLU A 60 4.06 -4.94 -19.40
CA GLU A 60 5.49 -4.91 -19.69
C GLU A 60 6.16 -3.61 -19.19
N GLY A 61 7.39 -3.74 -18.68
CA GLY A 61 8.19 -2.61 -18.22
C GLY A 61 7.81 -2.05 -16.84
N VAL A 62 6.76 -2.59 -16.20
CA VAL A 62 6.43 -2.25 -14.81
C VAL A 62 7.20 -3.13 -13.84
N GLU A 63 8.01 -2.50 -13.00
CA GLU A 63 8.68 -3.18 -11.90
C GLU A 63 7.69 -3.46 -10.77
N VAL A 64 7.46 -4.74 -10.50
CA VAL A 64 6.67 -5.21 -9.37
C VAL A 64 7.62 -5.87 -8.38
N SER A 65 7.71 -5.30 -7.17
CA SER A 65 8.62 -5.82 -6.15
C SER A 65 8.09 -7.12 -5.55
N GLU A 66 8.99 -7.92 -5.00
CA GLU A 66 8.60 -8.94 -4.02
C GLU A 66 8.13 -8.30 -2.71
N PRO A 67 7.36 -9.00 -1.87
CA PRO A 67 7.16 -8.63 -0.47
C PRO A 67 8.51 -8.36 0.22
N GLY A 68 8.62 -7.24 0.91
CA GLY A 68 9.84 -6.75 1.56
C GLY A 68 10.77 -5.94 0.65
N GLY A 69 10.53 -5.90 -0.66
CA GLY A 69 11.41 -5.23 -1.63
C GLY A 69 11.57 -3.73 -1.45
N TRP A 70 10.61 -3.05 -0.81
CA TRP A 70 10.71 -1.62 -0.46
C TRP A 70 11.11 -1.38 1.00
N GLY A 71 11.59 -2.43 1.67
CA GLY A 71 12.02 -2.40 3.06
C GLY A 71 10.88 -2.56 4.05
N PRO A 72 11.18 -2.43 5.35
CA PRO A 72 10.29 -2.85 6.43
C PRO A 72 9.10 -1.90 6.61
N TRP A 73 8.86 -0.91 5.77
CA TRP A 73 7.81 0.09 5.99
C TRP A 73 6.63 -0.09 5.05
N VAL A 74 6.86 0.19 3.77
CA VAL A 74 5.84 0.07 2.73
C VAL A 74 5.68 -1.40 2.29
N ASN A 75 6.63 -2.27 2.64
CA ASN A 75 6.71 -3.68 2.27
C ASN A 75 7.10 -3.87 0.80
N GLY A 76 6.26 -3.43 -0.12
CA GLY A 76 6.49 -3.59 -1.55
C GLY A 76 5.28 -3.10 -2.36
N GLY A 77 5.35 -3.29 -3.67
CA GLY A 77 4.30 -2.84 -4.57
C GLY A 77 4.76 -2.67 -6.00
N ALA A 78 3.99 -1.85 -6.72
CA ALA A 78 4.29 -1.41 -8.07
C ALA A 78 3.81 0.03 -8.26
N TRP A 79 4.52 0.78 -9.10
CA TRP A 79 4.08 2.10 -9.59
C TRP A 79 3.74 1.96 -11.06
N LEU A 80 2.52 2.33 -11.41
CA LEU A 80 1.97 2.13 -12.74
C LEU A 80 1.48 3.46 -13.31
N THR A 81 1.50 3.53 -14.64
CA THR A 81 0.79 4.55 -15.39
C THR A 81 -0.24 3.85 -16.26
N VAL A 82 -1.52 4.18 -16.07
CA VAL A 82 -2.63 3.64 -16.86
C VAL A 82 -3.28 4.80 -17.59
N GLY A 83 -3.11 4.85 -18.91
CA GLY A 83 -3.42 6.04 -19.70
C GLY A 83 -2.56 7.21 -19.24
N GLU A 84 -3.20 8.26 -18.71
CA GLU A 84 -2.52 9.45 -18.16
C GLU A 84 -2.45 9.44 -16.63
N ASP A 85 -3.02 8.42 -15.97
CA ASP A 85 -3.15 8.37 -14.51
C ASP A 85 -2.06 7.54 -13.86
N ARG A 86 -1.55 8.04 -12.74
CA ARG A 86 -0.63 7.30 -11.87
C ARG A 86 -1.41 6.43 -10.88
N VAL A 87 -1.00 5.18 -10.76
CA VAL A 87 -1.60 4.20 -9.86
C VAL A 87 -0.51 3.52 -9.05
N ASP A 88 -0.65 3.56 -7.73
CA ASP A 88 0.28 2.93 -6.79
C ASP A 88 -0.37 1.68 -6.22
N TRP A 89 0.22 0.52 -6.50
CA TRP A 89 -0.12 -0.72 -5.78
C TRP A 89 0.76 -0.82 -4.56
N ILE A 90 0.16 -0.97 -3.39
CA ILE A 90 0.87 -0.96 -2.12
C ILE A 90 0.50 -2.21 -1.32
N TYR A 91 1.49 -3.04 -1.04
CA TYR A 91 1.28 -4.27 -0.29
C TYR A 91 0.91 -4.02 1.17
N ARG A 92 -0.06 -4.78 1.66
CA ARG A 92 -0.53 -4.78 3.05
C ARG A 92 -0.63 -6.22 3.55
N ASP A 93 0.44 -6.67 4.18
CA ASP A 93 0.46 -7.96 4.87
C ASP A 93 -0.53 -7.89 6.04
N LEU A 94 -1.59 -8.69 5.97
CA LEU A 94 -2.65 -8.69 6.97
C LEU A 94 -2.16 -9.18 8.34
N ASP A 95 -1.26 -10.16 8.38
CA ASP A 95 -0.73 -10.68 9.65
C ASP A 95 0.10 -9.60 10.35
N ARG A 96 0.84 -8.82 9.56
CA ARG A 96 1.55 -7.64 10.06
C ARG A 96 0.61 -6.52 10.51
N VAL A 97 -0.45 -6.24 9.75
CA VAL A 97 -1.45 -5.22 10.12
C VAL A 97 -2.13 -5.59 11.43
N GLU A 98 -2.53 -6.85 11.59
CA GLU A 98 -3.12 -7.39 12.81
C GLU A 98 -2.16 -7.30 14.00
N ALA A 99 -0.88 -7.67 13.81
CA ALA A 99 0.12 -7.54 14.86
C ALA A 99 0.33 -6.08 15.33
N VAL A 100 0.32 -5.12 14.40
CA VAL A 100 0.39 -3.69 14.73
C VAL A 100 -0.88 -3.26 15.46
N TRP A 101 -2.05 -3.67 14.98
CA TRP A 101 -3.33 -3.35 15.59
C TRP A 101 -3.43 -3.84 17.03
N GLU A 102 -3.08 -5.11 17.30
CA GLU A 102 -3.06 -5.64 18.66
C GLU A 102 -2.03 -4.93 19.54
N GLY A 103 -0.84 -4.65 19.03
CA GLY A 103 0.15 -3.85 19.77
C GLY A 103 -0.35 -2.45 20.12
N CYS A 104 -1.10 -1.79 19.23
CA CYS A 104 -1.72 -0.50 19.53
C CYS A 104 -2.83 -0.59 20.59
N ARG A 105 -3.49 -1.75 20.72
CA ARG A 105 -4.51 -1.99 21.76
C ARG A 105 -3.90 -2.20 23.15
N GLU A 106 -2.68 -2.73 23.21
CA GLU A 106 -1.95 -2.98 24.46
C GLU A 106 -1.20 -1.75 24.99
N GLY A 107 -0.98 -0.72 24.16
CA GLY A 107 -0.37 0.54 24.56
C GLY A 107 0.32 1.26 23.41
N PRO A 108 0.98 2.41 23.65
CA PRO A 108 1.73 3.10 22.62
C PRO A 108 2.88 2.23 22.10
N LEU A 109 2.90 1.94 20.81
CA LEU A 109 4.05 1.32 20.15
C LEU A 109 5.26 2.27 20.23
N ARG A 110 6.16 2.05 21.19
CA ARG A 110 7.50 2.65 21.22
C ARG A 110 8.53 1.60 20.78
N ASP A 111 9.49 2.04 19.98
CA ASP A 111 10.77 1.35 19.72
C ASP A 111 10.76 0.04 18.89
N ARG A 112 9.69 -0.28 18.16
CA ARG A 112 9.69 -1.42 17.20
C ARG A 112 10.13 -1.06 15.77
N PHE A 113 10.61 0.16 15.59
CA PHE A 113 11.11 0.69 14.35
C PHE A 113 12.63 0.83 14.44
N PRO A 114 13.43 0.17 13.59
CA PRO A 114 14.87 0.43 13.59
C PRO A 114 15.10 1.88 13.20
N ALA A 115 15.75 2.63 14.08
CA ALA A 115 16.28 3.94 13.79
C ALA A 115 17.37 3.80 12.72
N GLU A 116 17.26 4.64 11.68
CA GLU A 116 18.33 5.12 10.80
C GLU A 116 19.27 4.07 10.14
N GLY A 117 19.18 3.91 8.81
CA GLY A 117 20.25 3.27 8.02
C GLY A 117 19.86 2.43 6.82
N THR A 118 18.57 2.20 6.53
CA THR A 118 18.18 1.41 5.35
C THR A 118 18.33 2.24 4.07
N ARG A 119 19.32 1.87 3.24
CA ARG A 119 19.49 2.41 1.88
C ARG A 119 18.29 1.99 1.05
N TRP A 120 17.47 2.96 0.63
CA TRP A 120 16.31 2.74 -0.25
C TRP A 120 16.78 2.11 -1.57
N ALA A 121 16.25 0.95 -1.93
CA ALA A 121 16.60 0.26 -3.19
C ALA A 121 16.07 1.01 -4.44
N SER A 122 15.13 1.94 -4.24
CA SER A 122 14.63 2.85 -5.26
C SER A 122 14.07 4.10 -4.59
N THR A 123 14.24 5.27 -5.21
CA THR A 123 13.73 6.55 -4.67
C THR A 123 12.20 6.49 -4.63
N PRO A 124 11.54 6.52 -3.46
CA PRO A 124 10.09 6.57 -3.40
C PRO A 124 9.57 7.89 -4.00
N PRO A 125 8.34 7.96 -4.52
CA PRO A 125 7.72 9.22 -4.88
C PRO A 125 7.76 10.17 -3.68
N ARG A 126 7.99 11.46 -3.96
CA ARG A 126 8.24 12.52 -2.97
C ARG A 126 7.18 12.62 -1.86
N THR A 127 6.00 12.02 -2.06
CA THR A 127 4.85 12.00 -1.15
C THR A 127 5.09 11.20 0.14
N TRP A 128 5.95 10.18 0.11
CA TRP A 128 6.20 9.32 1.28
C TRP A 128 7.48 9.66 2.06
N ALA A 129 8.39 10.45 1.50
CA ALA A 129 9.65 10.82 2.14
C ALA A 129 9.49 11.73 3.39
N ARG A 130 8.26 12.19 3.71
CA ARG A 130 7.99 13.14 4.81
C ARG A 130 6.69 12.88 5.59
N SER A 131 6.23 11.64 5.73
CA SER A 131 5.09 11.34 6.62
C SER A 131 5.53 10.70 7.94
N PRO A 132 5.62 11.46 9.05
CA PRO A 132 5.86 10.93 10.40
C PRO A 132 4.56 10.39 11.05
N SER A 133 3.55 10.04 10.25
CA SER A 133 2.16 9.85 10.70
C SER A 133 1.78 8.42 11.05
N ALA A 134 2.74 7.49 11.17
CA ALA A 134 2.49 6.20 11.81
C ALA A 134 2.37 6.36 13.35
N ARG A 135 1.48 7.25 13.81
CA ARG A 135 1.00 7.26 15.19
C ARG A 135 -0.35 6.57 15.21
N CYS A 136 -0.39 5.33 15.71
CA CYS A 136 -1.61 4.79 16.27
C CYS A 136 -1.97 5.68 17.47
N SER A 137 -2.90 6.62 17.29
CA SER A 137 -3.54 7.28 18.43
C SER A 137 -4.81 6.51 18.75
N PRO A 138 -4.90 5.80 19.89
CA PRO A 138 -6.17 5.32 20.39
C PRO A 138 -6.86 6.53 20.98
N THR A 139 -7.52 7.35 20.16
CA THR A 139 -8.46 8.32 20.72
C THR A 139 -9.75 7.56 20.97
N PRO A 140 -10.17 7.32 22.23
CA PRO A 140 -11.54 6.88 22.44
C PRO A 140 -12.43 8.02 21.95
N ARG A 141 -13.34 7.74 21.01
CA ARG A 141 -14.45 8.66 20.78
C ARG A 141 -15.22 8.73 22.08
N ALA A 142 -15.11 9.86 22.79
CA ALA A 142 -16.05 10.20 23.84
C ALA A 142 -17.46 10.23 23.23
N ARG A 143 -18.41 9.65 23.95
CA ARG A 143 -19.83 9.54 23.57
C ARG A 143 -20.49 10.90 23.42
#